data_AF-A0A1Y5Q774-F1
#
_entry.id   AF-A0A1Y5Q774-F1
#
_cell.length_a   1.000
_cell.length_b   1.000
_cell.length_c   1.000
_cell.angle_alpha   90.00
_cell.angle_beta   90.00
_cell.angle_gamma   90.00
#
_symmetry.space_group_name_H-M   'P 1'
#
loop_
_entity.id
_entity.type
_entity.pdbx_description
1 polymer ?
#
loop_
_entity_poly.entity_id
_entity_poly.type
_entity_poly.pdbx_seq_one_letter_code
_entity_poly.pdbx_strand_id
1 'polypeptide(L)'
;MSRFVLLSAPLLLGLALPSLAQQPACNVDGSQLEMNQCAFEDLGRADAELNTAYKQILGSMKGQPVAAERLKTAQRLWVQLRDADLAAQFPLAEGQSAQVEYGSIYLLEYATAQAELTRQRTAYLRAHFLADVSR
;
A
#
# COMPACT_ATOMS: atom_id res chain seq x y z
N MET A 1 48.96 -19.67 51.88
CA MET A 1 48.31 -18.36 51.60
C MET A 1 47.30 -18.60 50.48
N SER A 2 46.01 -18.40 50.79
CA SER A 2 44.85 -18.95 50.11
C SER A 2 44.69 -18.55 48.64
N ARG A 3 44.38 -19.54 47.79
CA ARG A 3 43.85 -19.33 46.43
C ARG A 3 42.34 -19.20 46.51
N PHE A 4 41.81 -18.01 46.23
CA PHE A 4 40.38 -17.80 46.04
C PHE A 4 39.95 -18.38 44.69
N VAL A 5 39.09 -19.40 44.71
CA VAL A 5 38.40 -19.92 43.53
C VAL A 5 37.05 -19.19 43.45
N LEU A 6 36.91 -18.28 42.47
CA LEU A 6 35.64 -17.63 42.17
C LEU A 6 34.81 -18.56 41.27
N LEU A 7 33.76 -19.15 41.83
CA LEU A 7 32.71 -19.86 41.09
C LEU A 7 31.79 -18.83 40.42
N SER A 8 31.88 -18.71 39.09
CA SER A 8 30.98 -17.93 38.26
C SER A 8 29.69 -18.70 37.99
N ALA A 9 28.58 -18.27 38.59
CA ALA A 9 27.24 -18.74 38.25
C ALA A 9 26.76 -18.03 36.95
N PRO A 10 26.29 -18.75 35.92
CA PRO A 10 25.77 -18.12 34.72
C PRO A 10 24.37 -17.54 35.01
N LEU A 11 24.28 -16.21 34.96
CA LEU A 11 23.03 -15.47 35.01
C LEU A 11 22.27 -15.73 33.70
N LEU A 12 21.30 -16.65 33.73
CA LEU A 12 20.36 -16.90 32.63
C LEU A 12 19.44 -15.67 32.48
N LEU A 13 19.87 -14.74 31.62
CA LEU A 13 19.09 -13.59 31.19
C LEU A 13 17.89 -14.10 30.35
N GLY A 14 16.69 -14.06 30.92
CA GLY A 14 15.46 -14.46 30.24
C GLY A 14 15.21 -13.57 29.01
N LEU A 15 15.22 -14.17 27.82
CA LEU A 15 14.80 -13.52 26.59
C LEU A 15 13.29 -13.30 26.63
N ALA A 16 12.85 -12.09 26.98
CA ALA A 16 11.49 -11.66 26.75
C ALA A 16 11.25 -11.59 25.23
N LEU A 17 10.45 -12.51 24.69
CA LEU A 17 9.98 -12.41 23.31
C LEU A 17 9.09 -11.16 23.20
N PRO A 18 9.34 -10.25 22.24
CA PRO A 18 8.44 -9.13 22.03
C PRO A 18 7.06 -9.68 21.63
N SER A 19 6.02 -9.29 22.36
CA SER A 19 4.65 -9.57 21.97
C SER A 19 4.42 -8.94 20.60
N LEU A 20 4.09 -9.75 19.59
CA LEU A 20 3.61 -9.22 18.31
C LEU A 20 2.31 -8.45 18.59
N ALA A 21 2.35 -7.13 18.50
CA ALA A 21 1.16 -6.31 18.61
C ALA A 21 0.19 -6.72 17.49
N GLN A 22 -1.01 -7.18 17.88
CA GLN A 22 -2.06 -7.54 16.94
C GLN A 22 -2.48 -6.27 16.19
N GLN A 23 -2.45 -6.29 14.85
CA GLN A 23 -3.05 -5.21 14.07
C GLN A 23 -4.56 -5.14 14.38
N PRO A 24 -5.15 -3.94 14.49
CA PRO A 24 -6.60 -3.77 14.65
C PRO A 24 -7.32 -4.52 13.52
N ALA A 25 -8.49 -5.09 13.80
CA ALA A 25 -9.35 -5.62 12.75
C ALA A 25 -10.09 -4.46 12.07
N CYS A 26 -10.41 -4.60 10.77
CA CYS A 26 -11.31 -3.66 10.11
C CYS A 26 -12.68 -3.64 10.82
N ASN A 27 -13.09 -2.45 11.26
CA ASN A 27 -14.44 -2.14 11.74
C ASN A 27 -14.81 -0.70 11.32
N VAL A 28 -15.78 -0.58 10.40
CA VAL A 28 -16.21 0.72 9.84
C VAL A 28 -16.96 1.60 10.83
N ASP A 29 -17.56 0.99 11.86
CA ASP A 29 -18.27 1.66 12.95
C ASP A 29 -17.40 1.73 14.23
N GLY A 30 -16.12 1.38 14.10
CA GLY A 30 -15.18 1.27 15.21
C GLY A 30 -14.43 2.56 15.52
N SER A 31 -13.30 2.40 16.20
CA SER A 31 -12.33 3.46 16.41
C SER A 31 -11.71 3.93 15.09
N GLN A 32 -11.17 5.15 15.08
CA GLN A 32 -10.47 5.68 13.90
C GLN A 32 -9.33 4.76 13.42
N LEU A 33 -8.67 4.05 14.34
CA LEU A 33 -7.64 3.08 14.00
C LEU A 33 -8.21 1.88 13.21
N GLU A 34 -9.39 1.38 13.60
CA GLU A 34 -10.07 0.27 12.91
C GLU A 34 -10.69 0.73 11.58
N MET A 35 -11.20 1.96 11.50
CA MET A 35 -11.69 2.55 10.25
C MET A 35 -10.54 2.75 9.25
N ASN A 36 -9.38 3.25 9.70
CA ASN A 36 -8.17 3.36 8.89
C ASN A 36 -7.76 1.99 8.34
N GLN A 37 -7.82 0.93 9.18
CA GLN A 37 -7.54 -0.43 8.75
C GLN A 37 -8.47 -0.87 7.61
N CYS A 38 -9.77 -0.58 7.69
CA CYS A 38 -10.70 -0.88 6.60
C CYS A 38 -10.31 -0.17 5.29
N ALA A 39 -9.91 1.10 5.36
CA ALA A 39 -9.51 1.87 4.19
C ALA A 39 -8.24 1.30 3.55
N PHE A 40 -7.26 0.88 4.36
CA PHE A 40 -6.05 0.22 3.86
C PHE A 40 -6.32 -1.16 3.26
N GLU A 41 -7.22 -1.95 3.85
CA GLU A 41 -7.64 -3.23 3.28
C GLU A 41 -8.36 -3.04 1.94
N ASP A 42 -9.20 -2.01 1.82
CA ASP A 42 -9.86 -1.67 0.55
C ASP A 42 -8.87 -1.23 -0.53
N LEU A 43 -7.94 -0.34 -0.18
CA LEU A 43 -6.85 0.03 -1.07
C LEU A 43 -6.04 -1.20 -1.52
N GLY A 44 -5.72 -2.10 -0.60
CA GLY A 44 -5.04 -3.36 -0.91
C GLY A 44 -5.80 -4.23 -1.91
N ARG A 45 -7.13 -4.34 -1.79
CA ARG A 45 -7.96 -5.04 -2.79
C ARG A 45 -7.95 -4.34 -4.14
N ALA A 46 -8.12 -3.02 -4.17
CA ALA A 46 -8.08 -2.23 -5.40
C ALA A 46 -6.73 -2.41 -6.13
N ASP A 47 -5.62 -2.36 -5.40
CA ASP A 47 -4.28 -2.54 -5.97
C ASP A 47 -4.08 -3.98 -6.48
N ALA A 48 -4.59 -5.00 -5.78
CA ALA A 48 -4.54 -6.38 -6.24
C ALA A 48 -5.32 -6.58 -7.55
N GLU A 49 -6.49 -5.97 -7.68
CA GLU A 49 -7.29 -6.01 -8.90
C GLU A 49 -6.58 -5.31 -10.07
N LEU A 50 -6.00 -4.13 -9.83
CA LEU A 50 -5.22 -3.40 -10.83
C LEU A 50 -4.05 -4.25 -11.35
N ASN A 51 -3.28 -4.84 -10.43
CA ASN A 51 -2.15 -5.68 -10.78
C ASN A 51 -2.56 -6.96 -11.52
N THR A 52 -3.71 -7.53 -11.18
CA THR A 52 -4.27 -8.68 -11.88
C THR A 52 -4.60 -8.33 -13.32
N ALA A 53 -5.36 -7.24 -13.54
CA ALA A 53 -5.71 -6.78 -14.89
C ALA A 53 -4.44 -6.43 -15.70
N TYR A 54 -3.50 -5.71 -15.10
CA TYR A 54 -2.25 -5.33 -15.73
C TYR A 54 -1.41 -6.54 -16.17
N LYS A 55 -1.29 -7.58 -15.33
CA LYS A 55 -0.59 -8.83 -15.69
C LYS A 55 -1.29 -9.59 -16.82
N GLN A 56 -2.63 -9.61 -16.82
CA GLN A 56 -3.40 -10.22 -17.90
C GLN A 56 -3.13 -9.53 -19.24
N ILE A 57 -3.14 -8.20 -19.26
CA ILE A 57 -2.84 -7.40 -20.46
C ILE A 57 -1.41 -7.65 -20.94
N LEU A 58 -0.42 -7.61 -20.07
CA LEU A 58 0.96 -7.92 -20.48
C LEU A 58 1.09 -9.36 -21.00
N GLY A 59 0.31 -10.29 -20.46
CA GLY A 59 0.20 -11.66 -20.94
C GLY A 59 -0.34 -11.77 -22.36
N SER A 60 -1.33 -10.96 -22.76
CA SER A 60 -1.85 -10.93 -24.13
C SER A 60 -0.87 -10.24 -25.11
N MET A 61 0.03 -9.40 -24.62
CA MET A 61 1.03 -8.67 -25.41
C MET A 61 2.37 -9.42 -25.61
N LYS A 62 2.48 -10.71 -25.28
CA LYS A 62 3.76 -11.46 -25.35
C LYS A 62 4.48 -11.41 -26.71
N GLY A 63 3.75 -11.31 -27.82
CA GLY A 63 4.31 -11.17 -29.17
C GLY A 63 4.57 -9.71 -29.62
N GLN A 64 4.28 -8.73 -28.76
CA GLN A 64 4.29 -7.30 -29.09
C GLN A 64 5.16 -6.53 -28.09
N PRO A 65 6.49 -6.75 -28.07
CA PRO A 65 7.38 -6.21 -27.04
C PRO A 65 7.36 -4.67 -26.99
N VAL A 66 7.24 -4.01 -28.14
CA VAL A 66 7.12 -2.55 -28.21
C VAL A 66 5.83 -2.08 -27.51
N ALA A 67 4.69 -2.71 -27.78
CA ALA A 67 3.41 -2.35 -27.14
C ALA A 67 3.46 -2.57 -25.62
N ALA A 68 4.04 -3.70 -25.18
CA ALA A 68 4.22 -4.00 -23.77
C ALA A 68 5.09 -2.95 -23.05
N GLU A 69 6.20 -2.52 -23.66
CA GLU A 69 7.05 -1.47 -23.09
C GLU A 69 6.36 -0.09 -23.05
N ARG A 70 5.53 0.23 -24.05
CA ARG A 70 4.71 1.46 -24.03
C ARG A 70 3.67 1.41 -22.91
N LEU A 71 3.00 0.28 -22.71
CA LEU A 71 2.04 0.12 -21.61
C LEU A 71 2.72 0.21 -20.24
N LYS A 72 3.86 -0.43 -20.05
CA LYS A 72 4.67 -0.31 -18.82
C LYS A 72 5.02 1.15 -18.52
N THR A 73 5.43 1.89 -19.55
CA THR A 73 5.73 3.32 -19.43
C THR A 73 4.50 4.13 -19.05
N ALA A 74 3.37 3.91 -19.72
CA ALA A 74 2.12 4.58 -19.39
C ALA A 74 1.66 4.27 -17.95
N GLN A 75 1.82 3.04 -17.48
CA GLN A 75 1.47 2.65 -16.12
C GLN A 75 2.36 3.36 -15.07
N ARG A 76 3.67 3.48 -15.31
CA ARG A 76 4.57 4.25 -14.43
C ARG A 76 4.21 5.73 -14.37
N LEU A 77 3.86 6.33 -15.51
CA LEU A 77 3.40 7.72 -15.56
C LEU A 77 2.07 7.91 -14.85
N TRP A 78 1.15 6.96 -14.96
CA TRP A 78 -0.10 6.98 -14.21
C TRP A 78 0.13 6.96 -12.69
N VAL A 79 1.10 6.20 -12.18
CA VAL A 79 1.44 6.24 -10.75
C VAL A 79 1.87 7.65 -10.32
N GLN A 80 2.73 8.31 -11.11
CA GLN A 80 3.13 9.69 -10.83
C GLN A 80 1.93 10.65 -10.86
N LEU A 81 1.03 10.48 -11.82
CA LEU A 81 -0.21 11.27 -11.88
C LEU A 81 -1.08 11.05 -10.64
N ARG A 82 -1.32 9.80 -10.25
CA ARG A 82 -2.11 9.46 -9.06
C ARG A 82 -1.53 10.11 -7.81
N ASP A 83 -0.21 9.99 -7.64
CA ASP A 83 0.47 10.54 -6.47
C ASP A 83 0.42 12.08 -6.48
N ALA A 84 0.51 12.71 -7.65
CA ALA A 84 0.32 14.16 -7.80
C ALA A 84 -1.12 14.61 -7.53
N ASP A 85 -2.13 13.85 -8.00
CA ASP A 85 -3.55 14.11 -7.75
C ASP A 85 -3.87 13.99 -6.25
N LEU A 86 -3.26 13.04 -5.55
CA LEU A 86 -3.40 12.90 -4.10
C LEU A 86 -2.71 14.06 -3.36
N ALA A 87 -1.51 14.46 -3.78
CA ALA A 87 -0.84 15.63 -3.21
C ALA A 87 -1.63 16.94 -3.46
N ALA A 88 -2.37 17.04 -4.56
CA ALA A 88 -3.25 18.16 -4.84
C ALA A 88 -4.55 18.14 -4.02
N GLN A 89 -5.09 16.95 -3.72
CA GLN A 89 -6.27 16.77 -2.86
C GLN A 89 -5.96 17.00 -1.39
N PHE A 90 -4.75 16.64 -0.96
CA PHE A 90 -4.26 16.79 0.41
C PHE A 90 -2.99 17.66 0.45
N PRO A 91 -3.07 18.95 0.09
CA PRO A 91 -1.91 19.81 -0.01
C PRO A 91 -1.20 19.96 1.34
N LEU A 92 0.12 19.85 1.33
CA LEU A 92 0.98 20.14 2.48
C LEU A 92 2.11 21.06 2.04
N ALA A 93 2.26 22.18 2.73
CA ALA A 93 3.44 23.02 2.59
C ALA A 93 4.67 22.33 3.18
N GLU A 94 5.86 22.79 2.76
CA GLU A 94 7.12 22.26 3.26
C GLU A 94 7.18 22.35 4.80
N GLY A 95 7.50 21.23 5.43
CA GLY A 95 7.59 21.12 6.90
C GLY A 95 6.26 20.89 7.62
N GLN A 96 5.11 20.87 6.93
CA GLN A 96 3.83 20.51 7.56
C GLN A 96 3.68 19.00 7.75
N SER A 97 2.96 18.61 8.79
CA SER A 97 2.56 17.22 9.06
C SER A 97 1.10 17.03 8.67
N ALA A 98 0.83 15.98 7.89
CA ALA A 98 -0.53 15.59 7.53
C ALA A 98 -1.43 15.40 8.76
N GLN A 99 -0.89 14.81 9.83
CA GLN A 99 -1.62 14.56 11.07
C GLN A 99 -1.98 15.85 11.82
N VAL A 100 -1.16 16.91 11.68
CA VAL A 100 -1.44 18.22 12.28
C VAL A 100 -2.49 18.96 11.47
N GLU A 101 -2.38 18.95 10.14
CA GLU A 101 -3.28 19.68 9.24
C GLU A 101 -4.67 19.03 9.16
N TYR A 102 -4.71 17.71 9.03
CA TYR A 102 -5.93 16.95 8.72
C TYR A 102 -6.39 16.05 9.88
N GLY A 103 -5.62 15.93 10.96
CA GLY A 103 -5.96 15.06 12.08
C GLY A 103 -5.88 13.57 11.76
N SER A 104 -6.55 12.76 12.59
CA SER A 104 -6.52 11.30 12.49
C SER A 104 -7.30 10.72 11.31
N ILE A 105 -8.21 11.49 10.72
CA ILE A 105 -9.05 11.06 9.58
C ILE A 105 -8.27 11.03 8.26
N TYR A 106 -7.14 11.74 8.19
CA TYR A 106 -6.27 11.80 7.01
C TYR A 106 -5.96 10.43 6.40
N LEU A 107 -5.61 9.46 7.24
CA LEU A 107 -5.22 8.12 6.77
C LEU A 107 -6.39 7.41 6.08
N LEU A 108 -7.61 7.56 6.60
CA LEU A 108 -8.82 7.03 6.00
C LEU A 108 -9.06 7.67 4.64
N GLU A 109 -9.16 9.00 4.60
CA GLU A 109 -9.52 9.74 3.39
C GLU A 109 -8.48 9.56 2.27
N TYR A 110 -7.19 9.62 2.62
CA TYR A 110 -6.10 9.42 1.66
C TYR A 110 -6.14 8.01 1.07
N ALA A 111 -6.28 6.98 1.90
CA ALA A 111 -6.36 5.59 1.44
C ALA A 111 -7.61 5.35 0.58
N THR A 112 -8.75 5.92 0.96
CA THR A 112 -10.00 5.84 0.18
C THR A 112 -9.85 6.52 -1.18
N ALA A 113 -9.29 7.73 -1.24
CA ALA A 113 -9.06 8.44 -2.51
C ALA A 113 -8.09 7.67 -3.41
N GLN A 114 -7.01 7.13 -2.84
CA GLN A 114 -6.06 6.32 -3.59
C GLN A 114 -6.70 5.03 -4.13
N ALA A 115 -7.55 4.36 -3.34
CA ALA A 115 -8.27 3.16 -3.77
C ALA A 115 -9.20 3.47 -4.95
N GLU A 116 -9.86 4.62 -4.92
CA GLU A 116 -10.75 5.05 -6.00
C GLU A 116 -10.01 5.33 -7.31
N LEU A 117 -8.91 6.09 -7.25
CA LEU A 117 -8.06 6.32 -8.43
C LEU A 117 -7.48 5.00 -8.99
N THR A 118 -7.12 4.06 -8.11
CA THR A 118 -6.69 2.72 -8.51
C THR A 118 -7.81 1.94 -9.21
N ARG A 119 -9.06 2.00 -8.74
CA ARG A 119 -10.21 1.36 -9.40
C ARG A 119 -10.48 1.97 -10.77
N GLN A 120 -10.44 3.30 -10.89
CA GLN A 120 -10.60 4.00 -12.16
C GLN A 120 -9.55 3.57 -13.18
N ARG A 121 -8.30 3.41 -12.75
CA ARG A 121 -7.24 2.88 -13.62
C ARG A 121 -7.50 1.44 -14.05
N THR A 122 -7.94 0.59 -13.13
CA THR A 122 -8.32 -0.79 -13.45
C THR A 122 -9.42 -0.83 -14.52
N ALA A 123 -10.46 0.01 -14.37
CA ALA A 123 -11.53 0.13 -15.35
C ALA A 123 -11.00 0.59 -16.73
N TYR A 124 -10.17 1.62 -16.76
CA TYR A 124 -9.51 2.10 -17.98
C TYR A 124 -8.69 0.99 -18.67
N LEU A 125 -7.86 0.27 -17.90
CA LEU A 125 -7.05 -0.83 -18.44
C LEU A 125 -7.92 -1.93 -19.04
N ARG A 126 -9.01 -2.32 -18.36
CA ARG A 126 -9.95 -3.33 -18.86
C ARG A 126 -10.63 -2.88 -20.15
N ALA A 127 -11.14 -1.66 -20.19
CA ALA A 127 -11.88 -1.12 -21.33
C ALA A 127 -11.01 -0.97 -22.58
N HIS A 128 -9.75 -0.59 -22.44
CA HIS A 128 -8.89 -0.23 -23.59
C HIS A 128 -7.85 -1.28 -23.97
N PHE A 129 -7.57 -2.25 -23.10
CA PHE A 129 -6.51 -3.24 -23.35
C PHE A 129 -6.92 -4.70 -23.12
N LEU A 130 -8.08 -4.97 -22.50
CA LEU A 130 -8.63 -6.33 -22.38
C LEU A 130 -9.84 -6.57 -23.28
N ALA A 131 -10.62 -5.54 -23.61
CA ALA A 131 -11.80 -5.68 -24.48
C ALA A 131 -11.45 -6.07 -25.94
N ASP A 132 -10.20 -5.90 -26.38
CA ASP A 132 -9.76 -6.10 -27.77
C ASP A 132 -9.09 -7.45 -28.07
N VAL A 133 -9.18 -8.47 -27.20
CA VAL A 133 -8.62 -9.82 -27.46
C VAL A 133 -9.40 -10.59 -28.55
N SER A 134 -10.33 -9.95 -29.26
CA SER A 134 -11.21 -10.56 -30.26
C SER A 134 -11.22 -9.87 -31.64
N ARG A 135 -10.20 -9.05 -31.95
CA ARG A 135 -9.95 -8.54 -33.30
C ARG A 135 -8.62 -8.99 -33.86
#